data_AF-A0A9E1JHT5-F1
#
_entry.id   AF-A0A9E1JHT5-F1
#
_cell.length_a   1.000
_cell.length_b   1.000
_cell.length_c   1.000
_cell.angle_alpha   90.00
_cell.angle_beta   90.00
_cell.angle_gamma   90.00
#
_symmetry.space_group_name_H-M   'P 1'
#
loop_
_entity.id
_entity.type
_entity.pdbx_description
1 polymer ?
#
loop_
_entity_poly.entity_id
_entity_poly.type
_entity_poly.pdbx_seq_one_letter_code
_entity_poly.pdbx_strand_id
1 'polypeptide(L)'
;MIFTFISYTRKSLQIANVIRKKNQYKKPVSQGGTESGWVGEIDSRPETDTPTVSIWQPAWREIYANPGCIQAIIDDPDFDIQSWLLEEIGDSFTQKEGAGFISGNQVSQVSGLLSYPTVANESWTWGNLGYISGGHTTLLNNADKLVFLQHSVAPGYRANSCWLMNDSTLETVRKLKDGDGNYLWRPGLEVGSSSILLGKPVLVHRITTAVGASCPCS
;
A
#
# COMPACT_ATOMS: atom_id res chain seq x y z
N MET A 1 -26.29 -26.35 -7.82
CA MET A 1 -25.05 -25.98 -7.11
C MET A 1 -24.75 -24.54 -7.50
N ILE A 2 -25.23 -23.58 -6.70
CA ILE A 2 -25.07 -22.14 -6.98
C ILE A 2 -23.64 -21.77 -6.57
N PHE A 3 -22.78 -21.55 -7.56
CA PHE A 3 -21.48 -20.94 -7.34
C PHE A 3 -21.71 -19.43 -7.15
N THR A 4 -21.87 -18.99 -5.91
CA THR A 4 -21.80 -17.56 -5.58
C THR A 4 -20.36 -17.12 -5.85
N PHE A 5 -20.16 -16.31 -6.89
CA PHE A 5 -18.89 -15.65 -7.15
C PHE A 5 -18.57 -14.75 -5.96
N ILE A 6 -17.40 -14.97 -5.36
CA ILE A 6 -16.91 -14.17 -4.23
C ILE A 6 -16.53 -12.80 -4.80
N SER A 7 -17.35 -11.79 -4.52
CA SER A 7 -17.12 -10.41 -4.96
C SER A 7 -15.80 -9.86 -4.43
N TYR A 8 -15.11 -9.07 -5.27
CA TYR A 8 -13.80 -8.52 -4.94
C TYR A 8 -13.94 -7.36 -3.94
N THR A 9 -13.63 -7.60 -2.66
CA THR A 9 -13.64 -6.54 -1.63
C THR A 9 -12.53 -5.51 -1.86
N ARG A 10 -12.84 -4.21 -1.74
CA ARG A 10 -11.90 -3.07 -1.83
C ARG A 10 -10.92 -2.99 -0.64
N LYS A 11 -10.00 -3.95 -0.53
CA LYS A 11 -9.03 -4.02 0.60
C LYS A 11 -8.02 -2.86 0.63
N SER A 12 -7.67 -2.28 -0.51
CA SER A 12 -6.72 -1.16 -0.60
C SER A 12 -7.27 0.14 0.02
N LEU A 13 -8.60 0.34 0.01
CA LEU A 13 -9.25 1.50 0.62
C LEU A 13 -9.37 1.42 2.15
N GLN A 14 -9.15 0.25 2.76
CA GLN A 14 -9.28 0.09 4.22
C GLN A 14 -8.15 0.80 4.99
N ILE A 15 -7.02 1.05 4.34
CA ILE A 15 -5.83 1.69 4.94
C ILE A 15 -5.56 3.09 4.44
N ALA A 16 -6.19 3.47 3.33
CA ALA A 16 -6.05 4.79 2.75
C ALA A 16 -7.12 5.74 3.32
N ASN A 17 -6.75 7.00 3.53
CA ASN A 17 -7.72 8.03 3.89
C ASN A 17 -8.49 8.48 2.64
N VAL A 18 -9.77 8.14 2.56
CA VAL A 18 -10.65 8.52 1.44
C VAL A 18 -11.25 9.90 1.69
N ILE A 19 -10.87 10.87 0.86
CA ILE A 19 -11.36 12.24 0.93
C ILE A 19 -12.23 12.55 -0.28
N ARG A 20 -13.49 12.96 -0.05
CA ARG A 20 -14.38 13.42 -1.11
C ARG A 20 -14.16 14.91 -1.37
N LYS A 21 -13.82 15.28 -2.61
CA LYS A 21 -13.67 16.69 -3.04
C LYS A 21 -14.25 16.86 -4.44
N LYS A 22 -14.70 18.08 -4.74
CA LYS A 22 -15.22 18.47 -6.07
C LYS A 22 -14.13 18.93 -7.04
N ASN A 23 -13.07 19.55 -6.49
CA ASN A 23 -11.92 20.06 -7.24
C ASN A 23 -10.62 19.43 -6.72
N GLN A 24 -9.52 19.72 -7.41
CA GLN A 24 -8.16 19.24 -7.09
C GLN A 24 -7.83 19.40 -5.59
N TYR A 25 -7.38 18.31 -4.98
CA TYR A 25 -6.89 18.30 -3.62
C TYR A 25 -5.42 18.75 -3.59
N LYS A 26 -5.13 19.77 -2.78
CA LYS A 26 -3.76 20.24 -2.51
C LYS A 26 -3.54 20.24 -1.01
N LYS A 27 -2.42 19.66 -0.56
CA LYS A 27 -2.01 19.69 0.84
C LYS A 27 -0.60 20.28 0.92
N PRO A 28 -0.38 21.39 1.64
CA PRO A 28 0.97 21.83 1.94
C PRO A 28 1.60 20.83 2.90
N VAL A 29 2.81 20.39 2.59
CA VAL A 29 3.61 19.50 3.42
C VAL A 29 4.96 20.15 3.66
N SER A 30 5.29 20.33 4.94
CA SER A 30 6.59 20.81 5.36
C SER A 30 7.63 19.72 5.13
N GLN A 31 8.75 20.06 4.49
CA GLN A 31 9.87 19.16 4.28
C GLN A 31 10.84 19.15 5.49
N GLY A 32 10.50 19.87 6.56
CA GLY A 32 11.37 20.09 7.71
C GLY A 32 12.24 21.34 7.53
N GLY A 33 13.33 21.43 8.30
CA GLY A 33 14.28 22.55 8.24
C GLY A 33 14.04 23.67 9.25
N THR A 34 13.08 23.52 10.17
CA THR A 34 12.98 24.43 11.33
C THR A 34 14.06 24.07 12.33
N GLU A 35 15.09 24.91 12.42
CA GLU A 35 16.11 24.78 13.44
C GLU A 35 15.74 25.61 14.67
N SER A 36 16.00 25.05 15.86
CA SER A 36 15.85 25.77 17.12
C SER A 36 17.10 25.53 17.97
N GLY A 37 17.76 26.60 18.38
CA GLY A 37 18.95 26.54 19.22
C GLY A 37 18.69 27.05 20.64
N TRP A 38 19.40 26.47 21.61
CA TRP A 38 19.53 27.07 22.94
C TRP A 38 20.58 28.18 22.89
N VAL A 39 20.29 29.34 23.48
CA VAL A 39 21.20 30.50 23.49
C VAL A 39 21.43 30.97 24.92
N GLY A 40 22.68 31.29 25.27
CA GLY A 40 23.06 31.87 26.56
C GLY A 40 22.58 33.32 26.75
N GLU A 41 22.64 33.84 27.97
CA GLU A 41 22.02 35.12 28.35
C GLU A 41 22.59 36.34 27.59
N ILE A 42 23.85 36.29 27.16
CA ILE A 42 24.57 37.40 26.52
C ILE A 42 24.94 37.14 25.04
N ASP A 43 24.55 36.01 24.48
CA ASP A 43 24.93 35.63 23.11
C ASP A 43 23.99 36.22 22.06
N SER A 44 24.55 36.45 20.85
CA SER A 44 23.75 36.92 19.72
C SER A 44 22.79 35.84 19.23
N ARG A 45 21.59 36.24 18.83
CA ARG A 45 20.53 35.37 18.32
C ARG A 45 20.49 35.50 16.79
N PRO A 46 21.22 34.67 16.03
CA PRO A 46 21.12 34.68 14.58
C PRO A 46 19.75 34.16 14.11
N GLU A 47 19.39 34.51 12.88
CA GLU A 47 18.17 34.01 12.23
C GLU A 47 18.26 32.50 12.03
N THR A 48 17.23 31.78 12.45
CA THR A 48 17.11 30.33 12.27
C THR A 48 16.56 30.02 10.90
N ASP A 49 16.96 28.87 10.33
CA ASP A 49 16.44 28.43 9.03
C ASP A 49 14.91 28.30 9.01
N THR A 50 14.32 28.72 7.88
CA THR A 50 12.88 28.70 7.65
C THR A 50 12.48 27.38 6.97
N PRO A 51 11.37 26.73 7.38
CA PRO A 51 10.95 25.48 6.77
C PRO A 51 10.55 25.66 5.30
N THR A 52 11.03 24.77 4.44
CA THR A 52 10.58 24.69 3.06
C THR A 52 9.24 23.94 2.99
N VAL A 53 8.24 24.57 2.37
CA VAL A 53 6.91 23.97 2.20
C VAL A 53 6.75 23.55 0.75
N SER A 54 6.45 22.27 0.54
CA SER A 54 6.08 21.74 -0.77
C SER A 54 4.58 21.47 -0.85
N ILE A 55 3.96 21.73 -2.01
CA ILE A 55 2.55 21.42 -2.22
C ILE A 55 2.46 20.00 -2.78
N TRP A 56 1.88 19.09 -2.00
CA TRP A 56 1.56 17.75 -2.49
C TRP A 56 0.19 17.78 -3.19
N GLN A 57 0.17 17.35 -4.45
CA GLN A 57 -1.03 17.27 -5.27
C GLN A 57 -1.04 15.93 -6.03
N PRO A 58 -1.95 14.99 -5.67
CA PRO A 58 -2.14 13.77 -6.47
C PRO A 58 -2.85 14.11 -7.79
N ALA A 59 -2.45 13.42 -8.88
CA ALA A 59 -3.11 13.56 -10.17
C ALA A 59 -4.47 12.84 -10.17
N TRP A 60 -5.53 13.55 -10.60
CA TRP A 60 -6.88 12.99 -10.72
C TRP A 60 -7.00 12.33 -12.08
N ARG A 61 -7.53 11.10 -12.11
CA ARG A 61 -7.73 10.32 -13.33
C ARG A 61 -9.10 9.68 -13.30
N GLU A 62 -9.65 9.47 -14.49
CA GLU A 62 -10.97 8.88 -14.67
C GLU A 62 -10.82 7.40 -15.05
N ILE A 63 -11.70 6.58 -14.48
CA ILE A 63 -11.89 5.19 -14.89
C ILE A 63 -13.19 5.09 -15.68
N TYR A 64 -13.16 4.32 -16.77
CA TYR A 64 -14.29 4.20 -17.70
C TYR A 64 -14.51 2.74 -18.09
N ALA A 65 -15.77 2.38 -18.28
CA ALA A 65 -16.20 1.13 -18.91
C ALA A 65 -17.38 1.42 -19.83
N ASN A 66 -17.38 0.80 -21.01
CA ASN A 66 -18.49 0.83 -21.97
C ASN A 66 -18.65 -0.54 -22.63
N PRO A 67 -19.30 -1.47 -21.92
CA PRO A 67 -19.63 -2.77 -22.49
C PRO A 67 -20.83 -2.68 -23.44
N GLY A 68 -20.72 -3.33 -24.60
CA GLY A 68 -21.84 -3.53 -25.52
C GLY A 68 -22.62 -4.80 -25.18
N CYS A 69 -23.93 -4.80 -25.45
CA CYS A 69 -24.79 -5.97 -25.35
C CYS A 69 -25.52 -6.22 -26.67
N ILE A 70 -25.83 -7.49 -26.96
CA ILE A 70 -26.69 -7.86 -28.08
C ILE A 70 -28.17 -7.67 -27.71
N GLN A 71 -29.00 -7.27 -28.68
CA GLN A 71 -30.43 -6.99 -28.44
C GLN A 71 -31.20 -8.24 -27.97
N ALA A 72 -30.87 -9.42 -28.50
CA ALA A 72 -31.57 -10.66 -28.15
C ALA A 72 -31.46 -11.03 -26.66
N ILE A 73 -30.39 -10.63 -25.97
CA ILE A 73 -30.21 -10.86 -24.53
C ILE A 73 -30.98 -9.82 -23.70
N ILE A 74 -31.25 -8.63 -24.24
CA ILE A 74 -32.07 -7.62 -23.57
C ILE A 74 -33.54 -8.05 -23.55
N ASP A 75 -33.95 -8.77 -24.59
CA ASP A 75 -35.34 -9.23 -24.75
C ASP A 75 -35.60 -10.59 -24.06
N ASP A 76 -34.62 -11.17 -23.37
CA ASP A 76 -34.74 -12.43 -22.64
C ASP A 76 -35.29 -12.18 -21.21
N PRO A 77 -36.47 -12.72 -20.86
CA PRO A 77 -37.08 -12.51 -19.55
C PRO A 77 -36.42 -13.31 -18.42
N ASP A 78 -35.62 -14.35 -18.73
CA ASP A 78 -35.04 -15.24 -17.72
C ASP A 78 -33.72 -14.68 -17.14
N PHE A 79 -33.13 -13.66 -17.78
CA PHE A 79 -31.83 -13.10 -17.38
C PHE A 79 -31.82 -11.57 -17.29
N ASP A 80 -31.59 -11.05 -16.09
CA ASP A 80 -31.36 -9.61 -15.89
C ASP A 80 -29.94 -9.22 -16.28
N ILE A 81 -29.75 -8.95 -17.57
CA ILE A 81 -28.48 -8.48 -18.12
C ILE A 81 -28.06 -7.13 -17.55
N GLN A 82 -29.00 -6.26 -17.17
CA GLN A 82 -28.67 -4.92 -16.69
C GLN A 82 -28.02 -4.98 -15.30
N SER A 83 -28.62 -5.73 -14.36
CA SER A 83 -28.04 -5.88 -13.03
C SER A 83 -26.70 -6.62 -13.07
N TRP A 84 -26.61 -7.69 -13.86
CA TRP A 84 -25.35 -8.43 -14.03
C TRP A 84 -24.23 -7.54 -14.59
N LEU A 85 -24.52 -6.75 -15.62
CA LEU A 85 -23.53 -5.86 -16.21
C LEU A 85 -23.08 -4.76 -15.24
N LEU A 86 -23.99 -4.23 -14.41
CA LEU A 86 -23.66 -3.25 -13.37
C LEU A 86 -22.75 -3.85 -12.30
N GLU A 87 -22.99 -5.11 -11.90
CA GLU A 87 -22.13 -5.83 -10.95
C GLU A 87 -20.72 -6.06 -11.53
N GLU A 88 -20.63 -6.53 -12.77
CA GLU A 88 -19.34 -6.74 -13.46
C GLU A 88 -18.55 -5.43 -13.67
N ILE A 89 -19.24 -4.33 -14.01
CA ILE A 89 -18.61 -3.01 -14.07
C ILE A 89 -18.10 -2.59 -12.68
N GLY A 90 -18.89 -2.82 -11.63
CA GLY A 90 -18.50 -2.52 -10.24
C GLY A 90 -17.25 -3.29 -9.79
N ASP A 91 -17.19 -4.58 -10.11
CA ASP A 91 -16.06 -5.45 -9.78
C ASP A 91 -14.81 -5.10 -10.58
N SER A 92 -14.95 -4.85 -11.88
CA SER A 92 -13.82 -4.43 -12.73
C SER A 92 -13.26 -3.07 -12.32
N PHE A 93 -14.12 -2.12 -11.92
CA PHE A 93 -13.69 -0.82 -11.37
C PHE A 93 -12.92 -1.00 -10.08
N THR A 94 -13.43 -1.81 -9.16
CA THR A 94 -12.75 -2.14 -7.90
C THR A 94 -11.36 -2.74 -8.14
N GLN A 95 -11.24 -3.66 -9.09
CA GLN A 95 -9.97 -4.31 -9.41
C GLN A 95 -8.96 -3.34 -10.03
N LYS A 96 -9.41 -2.54 -11.01
CA LYS A 96 -8.55 -1.57 -11.71
C LYS A 96 -8.15 -0.41 -10.81
N GLU A 97 -9.06 0.08 -9.97
CA GLU A 97 -8.78 1.07 -8.93
C GLU A 97 -7.72 0.53 -7.94
N GLY A 98 -7.92 -0.70 -7.44
CA GLY A 98 -6.98 -1.37 -6.55
C GLY A 98 -5.58 -1.52 -7.16
N ALA A 99 -5.49 -1.91 -8.44
CA ALA A 99 -4.23 -2.00 -9.16
C ALA A 99 -3.56 -0.63 -9.33
N GLY A 100 -4.34 0.39 -9.70
CA GLY A 100 -3.86 1.75 -9.87
C GLY A 100 -3.23 2.31 -8.60
N PHE A 101 -3.84 2.08 -7.43
CA PHE A 101 -3.30 2.56 -6.16
C PHE A 101 -1.98 1.92 -5.75
N ILE A 102 -1.65 0.74 -6.27
CA ILE A 102 -0.41 0.04 -5.93
C ILE A 102 0.67 0.32 -6.96
N SER A 103 0.37 0.14 -8.24
CA SER A 103 1.37 0.14 -9.32
C SER A 103 1.02 1.06 -10.50
N GLY A 104 0.20 2.10 -10.28
CA GLY A 104 -0.18 3.03 -11.34
C GLY A 104 0.98 3.93 -11.81
N ASN A 105 1.10 4.10 -13.13
CA ASN A 105 2.25 4.73 -13.80
C ASN A 105 2.14 6.27 -13.98
N GLN A 106 1.25 6.95 -13.24
CA GLN A 106 1.07 8.42 -13.21
C GLN A 106 0.63 9.12 -14.52
N VAL A 107 0.85 8.52 -15.69
CA VAL A 107 0.57 9.09 -17.02
C VAL A 107 -0.92 9.00 -17.37
N SER A 108 -1.47 7.79 -17.42
CA SER A 108 -2.91 7.55 -17.71
C SER A 108 -3.65 6.97 -16.51
N GLN A 109 -2.94 6.73 -15.41
CA GLN A 109 -3.43 6.10 -14.19
C GLN A 109 -3.03 6.96 -12.99
N VAL A 110 -3.71 6.74 -11.86
CA VAL A 110 -3.32 7.36 -10.57
C VAL A 110 -1.89 6.97 -10.21
N SER A 111 -1.24 7.78 -9.37
CA SER A 111 0.09 7.44 -8.86
C SER A 111 0.01 6.30 -7.86
N GLY A 112 0.59 5.16 -8.22
CA GLY A 112 0.65 3.99 -7.35
C GLY A 112 1.68 4.17 -6.23
N LEU A 113 1.45 3.52 -5.10
CA LEU A 113 2.37 3.49 -3.97
C LEU A 113 3.78 3.05 -4.40
N LEU A 114 3.90 2.05 -5.26
CA LEU A 114 5.19 1.51 -5.71
C LEU A 114 5.82 2.26 -6.90
N SER A 115 5.15 3.29 -7.43
CA SER A 115 5.65 4.07 -8.58
C SER A 115 6.66 5.15 -8.19
N TYR A 116 6.78 5.45 -6.91
CA TYR A 116 7.74 6.44 -6.42
C TYR A 116 9.16 5.89 -6.47
N PRO A 117 10.17 6.71 -6.80
CA PRO A 117 11.56 6.29 -6.80
C PRO A 117 11.97 5.77 -5.42
N THR A 118 12.65 4.62 -5.40
CA THR A 118 13.09 3.95 -4.17
C THR A 118 14.58 4.22 -3.91
N VAL A 119 14.92 4.58 -2.68
CA VAL A 119 16.30 4.80 -2.21
C VAL A 119 16.56 3.94 -0.97
N ALA A 120 17.83 3.62 -0.71
CA ALA A 120 18.17 2.96 0.54
C ALA A 120 17.73 3.85 1.72
N ASN A 121 17.21 3.25 2.80
CA ASN A 121 16.66 4.02 3.92
C ASN A 121 17.66 5.02 4.54
N GLU A 122 18.96 4.73 4.49
CA GLU A 122 20.03 5.62 4.98
C GLU A 122 20.21 6.89 4.12
N SER A 123 19.82 6.85 2.84
CA SER A 123 19.85 7.97 1.91
C SER A 123 18.44 8.52 1.62
N TRP A 124 17.52 8.32 2.57
CA TRP A 124 16.14 8.77 2.40
C TRP A 124 16.07 10.28 2.23
N THR A 125 15.33 10.70 1.21
CA THR A 125 15.05 12.11 0.92
C THR A 125 13.58 12.26 0.56
N TRP A 126 13.04 13.48 0.79
CA TRP A 126 11.65 13.78 0.50
C TRP A 126 11.32 13.47 -0.98
N GLY A 127 10.22 12.73 -1.20
CA GLY A 127 9.78 12.30 -2.53
C GLY A 127 10.26 10.92 -2.96
N ASN A 128 11.15 10.28 -2.18
CA ASN A 128 11.58 8.91 -2.39
C ASN A 128 11.02 7.95 -1.32
N LEU A 129 10.87 6.69 -1.68
CA LEU A 129 10.54 5.61 -0.74
C LEU A 129 11.81 4.94 -0.23
N GLY A 130 11.93 4.80 1.08
CA GLY A 130 13.02 4.04 1.69
C GLY A 130 12.79 2.53 1.55
N TYR A 131 13.80 1.78 1.14
CA TYR A 131 13.78 0.31 1.18
C TYR A 131 14.93 -0.25 2.01
N ILE A 132 14.77 -1.49 2.43
CA ILE A 132 15.79 -2.29 3.11
C ILE A 132 16.08 -3.50 2.25
N SER A 133 17.36 -3.76 1.96
CA SER A 133 17.74 -4.94 1.20
C SER A 133 17.55 -6.23 2.02
N GLY A 134 16.82 -7.18 1.42
CA GLY A 134 16.56 -8.51 1.98
C GLY A 134 17.79 -9.41 1.96
N GLY A 135 18.85 -9.03 1.23
CA GLY A 135 20.12 -9.75 1.16
C GLY A 135 20.11 -11.00 0.28
N HIS A 136 18.95 -11.41 -0.24
CA HIS A 136 18.80 -12.56 -1.14
C HIS A 136 17.75 -12.25 -2.21
N THR A 137 18.04 -12.59 -3.48
CA THR A 137 17.25 -12.15 -4.65
C THR A 137 15.91 -12.86 -4.78
N THR A 138 15.77 -14.06 -4.21
CA THR A 138 14.63 -14.96 -4.47
C THR A 138 13.91 -15.46 -3.22
N LEU A 139 14.50 -15.30 -2.03
CA LEU A 139 13.96 -15.82 -0.79
C LEU A 139 14.08 -14.80 0.32
N LEU A 140 13.00 -14.60 1.07
CA LEU A 140 13.08 -13.99 2.39
C LEU A 140 13.41 -15.12 3.38
N ASN A 141 14.70 -15.27 3.72
CA ASN A 141 15.18 -16.34 4.60
C ASN A 141 15.50 -15.86 6.02
N ASN A 142 15.51 -14.55 6.26
CA ASN A 142 15.90 -13.97 7.53
C ASN A 142 14.78 -13.12 8.14
N ALA A 143 14.26 -13.56 9.29
CA ALA A 143 13.23 -12.85 10.04
C ALA A 143 13.74 -11.52 10.61
N ASP A 144 15.04 -11.37 10.85
CA ASP A 144 15.64 -10.14 11.39
C ASP A 144 15.43 -8.94 10.48
N LYS A 145 15.34 -9.17 9.16
CA LYS A 145 15.09 -8.10 8.18
C LYS A 145 13.68 -7.52 8.31
N LEU A 146 12.68 -8.33 8.69
CA LEU A 146 11.33 -7.86 8.96
C LEU A 146 11.29 -6.99 10.23
N VAL A 147 12.04 -7.40 11.26
CA VAL A 147 12.18 -6.62 12.49
C VAL A 147 12.89 -5.29 12.19
N PHE A 148 13.98 -5.33 11.42
CA PHE A 148 14.71 -4.12 11.03
C PHE A 148 13.82 -3.17 10.22
N LEU A 149 12.97 -3.68 9.33
CA LEU A 149 12.00 -2.90 8.57
C LEU A 149 10.94 -2.24 9.47
N GLN A 150 10.43 -2.94 10.48
CA GLN A 150 9.53 -2.31 11.45
C GLN A 150 10.23 -1.18 12.22
N HIS A 151 11.52 -1.35 12.52
CA HIS A 151 12.34 -0.39 13.27
C HIS A 151 12.99 0.70 12.40
N SER A 152 12.86 0.67 11.07
CA SER A 152 13.33 1.76 10.20
C SER A 152 12.31 2.88 10.04
N VAL A 153 11.01 2.55 10.14
CA VAL A 153 9.92 3.54 10.11
C VAL A 153 10.01 4.45 11.34
N ALA A 154 9.78 5.76 11.23
CA ALA A 154 9.83 6.62 12.41
C ALA A 154 8.76 6.24 13.45
N PRO A 155 9.03 6.30 14.77
CA PRO A 155 8.12 5.83 15.82
C PRO A 155 6.70 6.40 15.74
N GLY A 156 6.54 7.66 15.33
CA GLY A 156 5.23 8.30 15.16
C GLY A 156 4.34 7.63 14.11
N TYR A 157 4.91 7.01 13.07
CA TYR A 157 4.17 6.28 12.05
C TYR A 157 4.01 4.79 12.39
N ARG A 158 4.82 4.23 13.30
CA ARG A 158 4.73 2.82 13.70
C ARG A 158 3.43 2.48 14.42
N ALA A 159 2.81 3.42 15.14
CA ALA A 159 1.60 3.13 15.92
C ALA A 159 0.47 2.59 15.04
N ASN A 160 0.21 3.24 13.90
CA ASN A 160 -0.90 2.94 12.99
C ASN A 160 -0.44 2.25 11.68
N SER A 161 0.72 1.60 11.68
CA SER A 161 1.21 0.89 10.50
C SER A 161 0.55 -0.49 10.34
N CYS A 162 0.50 -0.97 9.10
CA CYS A 162 0.06 -2.31 8.74
C CYS A 162 1.03 -2.91 7.71
N TRP A 163 1.10 -4.24 7.66
CA TRP A 163 1.84 -4.94 6.64
C TRP A 163 0.97 -5.10 5.40
N LEU A 164 1.48 -4.73 4.23
CA LEU A 164 0.83 -4.96 2.95
C LEU A 164 1.66 -5.97 2.15
N MET A 165 1.10 -7.12 1.82
CA MET A 165 1.84 -8.18 1.14
C MET A 165 0.97 -9.03 0.22
N ASN A 166 1.60 -9.79 -0.67
CA ASN A 166 0.94 -10.78 -1.51
C ASN A 166 0.69 -12.07 -0.70
N ASP A 167 -0.22 -12.92 -1.16
CA ASP A 167 -0.50 -14.21 -0.51
C ASP A 167 0.73 -15.15 -0.58
N SER A 168 1.44 -15.16 -1.71
CA SER A 168 2.68 -15.94 -1.89
C SER A 168 3.82 -15.48 -0.97
N THR A 169 3.90 -14.18 -0.69
CA THR A 169 4.90 -13.63 0.23
C THR A 169 4.51 -13.92 1.67
N LEU A 170 3.22 -13.89 1.99
CA LEU A 170 2.71 -14.32 3.28
C LEU A 170 3.01 -15.79 3.53
N GLU A 171 2.86 -16.67 2.54
CA GLU A 171 3.24 -18.07 2.62
C GLU A 171 4.73 -18.23 2.97
N THR A 172 5.60 -17.44 2.34
CA THR A 172 7.04 -17.45 2.61
C THR A 172 7.34 -17.02 4.04
N VAL A 173 6.70 -15.94 4.52
CA VAL A 173 6.83 -15.47 5.92
C VAL A 173 6.33 -16.51 6.92
N ARG A 174 5.25 -17.24 6.60
CA ARG A 174 4.74 -18.35 7.44
C ARG A 174 5.69 -19.52 7.52
N LYS A 175 6.50 -19.75 6.48
CA LYS A 175 7.45 -20.86 6.43
C LYS A 175 8.78 -20.54 7.13
N LEU A 176 8.96 -19.33 7.66
CA LEU A 176 10.14 -18.99 8.45
C LEU A 176 10.21 -19.82 9.73
N LYS A 177 11.37 -20.43 9.96
CA LYS A 177 11.65 -21.33 11.08
C LYS A 177 12.83 -20.85 11.91
N ASP A 178 12.87 -21.24 13.18
CA ASP A 178 14.07 -21.16 14.00
C ASP A 178 15.08 -22.27 13.63
N GLY A 179 16.27 -22.23 14.26
CA GLY A 179 17.30 -23.25 14.07
C GLY A 179 16.87 -24.66 14.51
N ASP A 180 15.82 -24.76 15.32
CA ASP A 180 15.23 -26.01 15.83
C ASP A 180 14.06 -26.52 14.95
N GLY A 181 13.74 -25.82 13.86
CA GLY A 181 12.72 -26.21 12.89
C GLY A 181 11.29 -25.81 13.23
N ASN A 182 11.06 -25.04 14.30
CA ASN A 182 9.76 -24.51 14.68
C ASN A 182 9.40 -23.26 13.89
N TYR A 183 8.13 -23.12 13.52
CA TYR A 183 7.63 -21.89 12.89
C TYR A 183 7.69 -20.70 13.85
N LEU A 184 8.31 -19.61 13.39
CA LEU A 184 8.42 -18.35 14.13
C LEU A 184 7.07 -17.62 14.24
N TRP A 185 6.22 -17.80 13.23
CA TRP A 185 4.90 -17.19 13.18
C TRP A 185 3.82 -18.26 13.04
N ARG A 186 2.85 -18.23 13.97
CA ARG A 186 1.65 -19.06 13.92
C ARG A 186 0.45 -18.13 13.91
N PRO A 187 -0.43 -18.20 12.89
CA PRO A 187 -1.67 -17.43 12.94
C PRO A 187 -2.50 -17.91 14.15
N GLY A 188 -3.33 -17.01 14.70
CA GLY A 188 -4.30 -17.43 15.70
C GLY A 188 -5.16 -18.56 15.15
N LEU A 189 -5.30 -19.64 15.92
CA LEU A 189 -6.16 -20.77 15.54
C LEU A 189 -7.65 -20.44 15.62
N GLU A 190 -8.00 -19.28 16.17
CA GLU A 190 -9.37 -18.82 16.33
C GLU A 190 -9.90 -18.19 15.03
N VAL A 191 -11.10 -18.61 14.64
CA VAL A 191 -11.85 -18.05 13.51
C VAL A 191 -12.05 -16.55 13.72
N GLY A 192 -11.55 -15.73 12.79
CA GLY A 192 -11.64 -14.27 12.87
C GLY A 192 -10.47 -13.57 13.55
N SER A 193 -9.46 -14.30 14.04
CA SER A 193 -8.23 -13.67 14.51
C SER A 193 -7.45 -13.08 13.32
N SER A 194 -7.24 -11.77 13.35
CA SER A 194 -6.40 -11.10 12.34
C SER A 194 -4.99 -11.68 12.42
N SER A 195 -4.40 -11.96 11.26
CA SER A 195 -3.00 -12.37 11.18
C SER A 195 -2.11 -11.21 11.64
N ILE A 196 -1.66 -11.26 12.90
CA ILE A 196 -0.77 -10.26 13.48
C ILE A 196 0.67 -10.72 13.28
N LEU A 197 1.46 -9.91 12.58
CA LEU A 197 2.90 -10.10 12.39
C LEU A 197 3.64 -9.01 13.17
N LEU A 198 4.47 -9.41 14.13
CA LEU A 198 5.25 -8.50 15.00
C LEU A 198 4.40 -7.39 15.65
N GLY A 199 3.20 -7.75 16.10
CA GLY A 199 2.27 -6.81 16.76
C GLY A 199 1.53 -5.86 15.79
N LYS A 200 1.60 -6.09 14.48
CA LYS A 200 0.91 -5.29 13.45
C LYS A 200 0.00 -6.15 12.57
N PRO A 201 -1.15 -5.61 12.12
CA PRO A 201 -2.07 -6.34 11.26
C PRO A 201 -1.46 -6.55 9.87
N VAL A 202 -1.75 -7.72 9.27
CA VAL A 202 -1.35 -8.04 7.90
C VAL A 202 -2.54 -7.94 6.96
N LEU A 203 -2.38 -7.20 5.88
CA LEU A 203 -3.32 -7.07 4.78
C LEU A 203 -2.77 -7.76 3.54
N VAL A 204 -3.52 -8.77 3.10
CA VAL A 204 -3.21 -9.51 1.88
C VAL A 204 -3.89 -8.83 0.70
N HIS A 205 -3.09 -8.40 -0.26
CA HIS A 205 -3.58 -7.80 -1.49
C HIS A 205 -2.94 -8.47 -2.71
N ARG A 206 -3.78 -9.07 -3.56
CA ARG A 206 -3.37 -9.90 -4.71
C ARG A 206 -2.51 -9.17 -5.75
N ILE A 207 -2.65 -7.84 -5.85
CA ILE A 207 -2.01 -7.02 -6.89
C ILE A 207 -0.64 -6.50 -6.45
N THR A 208 -0.26 -6.69 -5.18
CA THR A 208 1.11 -6.40 -4.73
C THR A 208 2.09 -7.36 -5.41
N THR A 209 3.27 -6.85 -5.77
CA THR A 209 4.31 -7.66 -6.39
C THR A 209 4.78 -8.74 -5.42
N ALA A 210 4.83 -9.99 -5.91
CA ALA A 210 5.42 -11.08 -5.16
C ALA A 210 6.94 -10.88 -5.02
N VAL A 211 7.54 -11.53 -4.01
CA VAL A 211 8.99 -11.61 -3.86
C VAL A 211 9.57 -12.28 -5.12
N GLY A 212 10.46 -11.56 -5.81
CA GLY A 212 11.06 -11.97 -7.08
C GLY A 212 12.11 -10.96 -7.56
N ALA A 213 12.92 -11.33 -8.55
CA ALA A 213 14.21 -10.72 -8.91
C ALA A 213 14.22 -9.21 -9.30
N SER A 214 13.06 -8.55 -9.34
CA SER A 214 12.95 -7.11 -9.58
C SER A 214 12.02 -6.40 -8.58
N CYS A 215 11.68 -7.05 -7.46
CA CYS A 215 11.02 -6.39 -6.35
C CYS A 215 12.12 -5.82 -5.44
N PRO A 216 12.38 -4.50 -5.41
CA PRO A 216 13.06 -3.92 -4.26
C PRO A 216 12.15 -4.28 -3.08
N CYS A 217 12.62 -5.19 -2.24
CA CYS A 217 11.87 -5.71 -1.11
C CYS A 217 11.42 -4.55 -0.23
N SER A 218 10.14 -4.20 -0.39
CA SER A 218 9.35 -3.30 0.45
C SER A 218 8.89 -4.02 1.71
#